data_AF-A0A928EZ97-F1
#
_entry.id   AF-A0A928EZ97-F1
#
_cell.length_a   1.000
_cell.length_b   1.000
_cell.length_c   1.000
_cell.angle_alpha   90.00
_cell.angle_beta   90.00
_cell.angle_gamma   90.00
#
_symmetry.space_group_name_H-M   'P 1'
#
loop_
_entity.id
_entity.type
_entity.pdbx_description
1 polymer ?
#
loop_
_entity_poly.entity_id
_entity_poly.type
_entity_poly.pdbx_seq_one_letter_code
_entity_poly.pdbx_strand_id
1 'polypeptide(L)'
;MRNDFTRLNFGWWACFKDTQPDMFEYGTSRAAAWDCPTTVMRHEGTFESNPRIADNLEVIRRWEDARAEGFLTEEMKEMLKNLEEEHILLINEEKKFELVPYAPLTTADERIAAFAFERKGGVYAVIWHKTGEGELCLPLAAENLCYESQLGDGDLKVKTVDGCVLLDLAGRRYLSGSFTLEELKEAFKKASIKE
;
A
#
# COMPACT_ATOMS: atom_id res chain seq x y z
N MET A 1 41.66 3.51 -1.87
CA MET A 1 40.78 3.80 -0.71
C MET A 1 39.55 4.51 -1.28
N ARG A 2 38.36 3.90 -1.36
CA ARG A 2 37.47 3.57 -0.21
C ARG A 2 37.16 4.82 0.65
N ASN A 3 36.90 5.96 -0.01
CA ASN A 3 36.60 7.24 0.64
C ASN A 3 35.17 7.71 0.36
N ASP A 4 34.21 6.80 0.42
CA ASP A 4 32.86 7.18 0.81
C ASP A 4 32.53 6.37 2.05
N PHE A 5 32.32 7.07 3.16
CA PHE A 5 31.41 6.54 4.16
C PHE A 5 30.11 6.30 3.41
N THR A 6 29.80 5.02 3.17
CA THR A 6 28.62 4.51 2.46
C THR A 6 27.42 5.42 2.66
N ARG A 7 26.71 5.81 1.59
CA ARG A 7 25.42 6.51 1.59
C ARG A 7 24.68 6.19 2.89
N LEU A 8 24.84 7.09 3.87
CA LEU A 8 24.55 6.75 5.26
C LEU A 8 23.04 6.51 5.35
N ASN A 9 22.66 5.39 5.95
CA ASN A 9 21.28 4.95 6.17
C ASN A 9 20.32 6.14 6.33
N PHE A 10 19.24 6.16 5.54
CA PHE A 10 18.23 7.21 5.62
C PHE A 10 17.38 7.00 6.89
N GLY A 11 17.90 7.49 8.02
CA GLY A 11 17.29 7.32 9.32
C GLY A 11 17.25 5.85 9.79
N TRP A 12 16.65 5.66 10.97
CA TRP A 12 16.43 4.35 11.57
C TRP A 12 14.92 4.27 11.85
N TRP A 13 14.21 3.46 11.07
CA TRP A 13 12.76 3.39 11.13
C TRP A 13 12.34 2.40 12.22
N ALA A 14 11.73 2.91 13.28
CA ALA A 14 11.22 2.04 14.34
C ALA A 14 9.96 1.31 13.86
N CYS A 15 10.00 -0.02 13.90
CA CYS A 15 8.83 -0.87 13.79
C CYS A 15 8.23 -1.03 15.19
N PHE A 16 6.95 -0.72 15.30
CA PHE A 16 6.12 -0.90 16.48
C PHE A 16 4.98 -1.88 16.18
N LYS A 17 4.15 -2.15 17.20
CA LYS A 17 3.01 -3.08 17.09
C LYS A 17 1.96 -2.61 16.08
N ASP A 18 1.77 -1.30 15.98
CA ASP A 18 0.77 -0.61 15.18
C ASP A 18 1.31 -0.09 13.85
N THR A 19 2.61 -0.27 13.56
CA THR A 19 3.20 0.13 12.28
C THR A 19 2.46 -0.52 11.12
N GLN A 20 2.03 0.31 10.18
CA GLN A 20 1.24 -0.06 9.02
C GLN A 20 2.06 -0.01 7.72
N PRO A 21 1.59 -0.69 6.65
CA PRO A 21 2.30 -0.72 5.37
C PRO A 21 2.55 0.65 4.74
N ASP A 22 1.61 1.59 4.84
CA ASP A 22 1.74 2.96 4.33
C ASP A 22 2.89 3.73 4.99
N MET A 23 3.12 3.51 6.29
CA MET A 23 4.22 4.16 7.01
C MET A 23 5.58 3.72 6.45
N PHE A 24 5.72 2.43 6.12
CA PHE A 24 6.91 1.92 5.46
C PHE A 24 6.97 2.34 3.99
N GLU A 25 5.86 2.39 3.28
CA GLU A 25 5.79 2.88 1.90
C GLU A 25 6.33 4.31 1.83
N TYR A 26 5.88 5.19 2.74
CA TYR A 26 6.41 6.53 2.89
C TYR A 26 7.91 6.51 3.20
N GLY A 27 8.34 5.86 4.27
CA GLY A 27 9.74 5.91 4.71
C GLY A 27 10.74 5.33 3.71
N THR A 28 10.41 4.18 3.13
CA THR A 28 11.23 3.50 2.11
C THR A 28 11.30 4.31 0.82
N SER A 29 10.20 4.95 0.40
CA SER A 29 10.20 5.84 -0.77
C SER A 29 11.18 7.01 -0.59
N ARG A 30 11.23 7.60 0.61
CA ARG A 30 12.17 8.69 0.93
C ARG A 30 13.61 8.22 0.95
N ALA A 31 13.87 7.04 1.50
CA ALA A 31 15.21 6.45 1.46
C ALA A 31 15.67 6.20 0.02
N ALA A 32 14.79 5.66 -0.81
CA ALA A 32 15.06 5.34 -2.21
C ALA A 32 15.31 6.59 -3.07
N ALA A 33 14.68 7.72 -2.74
CA ALA A 33 14.93 9.03 -3.38
C ALA A 33 16.41 9.48 -3.29
N TRP A 34 17.13 9.04 -2.26
CA TRP A 34 18.55 9.34 -2.03
C TRP A 34 19.48 8.15 -2.33
N ASP A 35 18.94 7.09 -2.94
CA ASP A 35 19.66 5.83 -3.18
C ASP A 35 20.29 5.26 -1.89
N CYS A 36 19.55 5.40 -0.79
CA CYS A 36 19.93 4.89 0.52
C CYS A 36 19.16 3.60 0.83
N PRO A 37 19.81 2.62 1.49
CA PRO A 37 19.09 1.47 2.01
C PRO A 37 18.19 1.87 3.18
N THR A 38 17.06 1.17 3.30
CA THR A 38 16.14 1.27 4.44
C THR A 38 16.71 0.50 5.63
N THR A 39 16.78 1.16 6.79
CA THR A 39 17.16 0.50 8.06
C THR A 39 15.97 0.46 9.00
N VAL A 40 15.64 -0.73 9.52
CA VAL A 40 14.53 -0.93 10.46
C VAL A 40 15.06 -1.32 11.83
N MET A 41 14.64 -0.58 12.86
CA MET A 41 14.81 -0.95 14.26
C MET A 41 13.56 -1.66 14.76
N ARG A 42 13.73 -2.71 15.55
CA ARG A 42 12.61 -3.35 16.24
C ARG A 42 12.92 -3.55 17.70
N HIS A 43 11.87 -3.57 18.52
CA HIS A 43 11.93 -4.19 19.82
C HIS A 43 11.70 -5.71 19.70
N GLU A 44 12.14 -6.46 20.71
CA GLU A 44 11.85 -7.88 20.81
C GLU A 44 10.33 -8.11 20.87
N GLY A 45 9.82 -9.13 20.17
CA GLY A 45 8.39 -9.46 20.15
C GLY A 45 7.53 -8.57 19.22
N THR A 46 8.08 -7.51 18.60
CA THR A 46 7.29 -6.62 17.73
C THR A 46 6.79 -7.32 16.48
N PHE A 47 7.60 -8.19 15.86
CA PHE A 47 7.20 -8.85 14.62
C PHE A 47 6.07 -9.85 14.87
N GLU A 48 6.14 -10.54 16.00
CA GLU A 48 5.18 -11.55 16.43
C GLU A 48 3.85 -10.90 16.85
N SER A 49 3.88 -9.66 17.33
CA SER A 49 2.69 -8.94 17.82
C SER A 49 2.07 -7.96 16.82
N ASN A 50 2.77 -7.65 15.71
CA ASN A 50 2.25 -6.78 14.67
C ASN A 50 1.46 -7.60 13.63
N PRO A 51 0.13 -7.43 13.54
CA PRO A 51 -0.72 -8.20 12.62
C PRO A 51 -0.44 -7.94 11.15
N ARG A 52 0.29 -6.87 10.83
CA ARG A 52 0.66 -6.42 9.49
C ARG A 52 2.14 -6.59 9.18
N ILE A 53 2.87 -7.37 9.97
CA ILE A 53 4.31 -7.54 9.75
C ILE A 53 4.64 -8.12 8.38
N ALA A 54 3.85 -9.06 7.87
CA ALA A 54 4.09 -9.66 6.55
C ALA A 54 3.92 -8.62 5.44
N ASP A 55 2.86 -7.81 5.50
CA ASP A 55 2.62 -6.71 4.56
C ASP A 55 3.74 -5.65 4.64
N ASN A 56 4.18 -5.30 5.86
CA ASN A 56 5.28 -4.35 6.10
C ASN A 56 6.60 -4.82 5.50
N LEU A 57 6.96 -6.08 5.72
CA LEU A 57 8.20 -6.67 5.19
C LEU A 57 8.17 -6.78 3.67
N GLU A 58 7.00 -7.04 3.08
CA GLU A 58 6.82 -7.04 1.63
C GLU A 58 7.01 -5.65 1.01
N VAL A 59 6.56 -4.58 1.67
CA VAL A 59 6.82 -3.20 1.24
C VAL A 59 8.33 -2.92 1.23
N ILE A 60 9.01 -3.23 2.35
CA ILE A 60 10.45 -3.03 2.47
C ILE A 60 11.20 -3.81 1.39
N ARG A 61 10.86 -5.10 1.21
CA ARG A 61 11.47 -5.95 0.18
C ARG A 61 11.31 -5.32 -1.20
N ARG A 62 10.10 -4.93 -1.58
CA ARG A 62 9.83 -4.36 -2.91
C ARG A 62 10.64 -3.10 -3.20
N TRP A 63 10.72 -2.19 -2.23
CA TRP A 63 11.50 -0.95 -2.39
C TRP A 63 13.01 -1.21 -2.45
N GLU A 64 13.52 -2.14 -1.63
CA GLU A 64 14.94 -2.52 -1.69
C GLU A 64 15.29 -3.25 -2.99
N ASP A 65 14.41 -4.10 -3.51
CA ASP A 65 14.60 -4.77 -4.79
C ASP A 65 14.61 -3.74 -5.93
N ALA A 66 13.66 -2.81 -5.97
CA ALA A 66 13.64 -1.74 -6.98
C ALA A 66 14.90 -0.85 -6.93
N ARG A 67 15.40 -0.56 -5.72
CA ARG A 67 16.67 0.14 -5.55
C ARG A 67 17.85 -0.68 -6.08
N ALA A 68 17.94 -1.94 -5.69
CA ALA A 68 19.03 -2.84 -6.08
C ALA A 68 19.07 -3.11 -7.59
N GLU A 69 17.90 -3.17 -8.24
CA GLU A 69 17.75 -3.35 -9.69
C GLU A 69 17.95 -2.05 -10.49
N GLY A 70 18.11 -0.90 -9.82
CA GLY A 70 18.28 0.39 -10.48
C GLY A 70 17.02 0.86 -11.21
N PHE A 71 15.84 0.45 -10.75
CA PHE A 71 14.55 0.80 -11.36
C PHE A 71 14.27 2.32 -11.34
N LEU A 72 14.67 3.00 -10.26
CA LEU A 72 14.37 4.41 -10.05
C LEU A 72 15.28 5.31 -10.89
N THR A 73 14.69 6.01 -11.86
CA THR A 73 15.36 7.07 -12.63
C THR A 73 15.64 8.30 -11.75
N GLU A 74 16.50 9.20 -12.19
CA GLU A 74 16.76 10.46 -11.47
C GLU A 74 15.50 11.34 -11.37
N GLU A 75 14.63 11.30 -12.38
CA GLU A 75 13.33 11.98 -12.37
C GLU A 75 12.41 11.41 -11.29
N MET A 76 12.32 10.08 -11.21
CA MET A 76 11.55 9.41 -10.16
C MET A 76 12.09 9.74 -8.77
N LYS A 77 13.42 9.72 -8.60
CA LYS A 77 14.06 10.09 -7.32
C LYS A 77 13.75 11.53 -6.93
N GLU A 78 13.73 12.46 -7.88
CA GLU A 78 13.37 13.86 -7.60
C GLU A 78 11.90 14.00 -7.19
N MET A 79 10.98 13.29 -7.87
CA MET A 79 9.57 13.23 -7.45
C MET A 79 9.43 12.71 -6.01
N LEU A 80 10.16 11.66 -5.66
CA LEU A 80 10.16 11.08 -4.31
C LEU A 80 10.80 11.99 -3.24
N LYS A 81 11.38 13.14 -3.58
CA LYS A 81 11.79 14.15 -2.61
C LYS A 81 10.66 15.10 -2.22
N ASN A 82 9.57 15.17 -2.99
CA ASN A 82 8.42 16.01 -2.70
C ASN A 82 7.61 15.45 -1.51
N LEU A 83 7.63 16.13 -0.37
CA LEU A 83 6.98 15.67 0.85
C LEU A 83 5.45 15.79 0.83
N GLU A 84 4.89 16.58 -0.10
CA GLU A 84 3.44 16.80 -0.22
C GLU A 84 2.74 15.67 -0.98
N GLU A 85 3.50 14.80 -1.66
CA GLU A 85 2.97 13.72 -2.48
C GLU A 85 3.56 12.38 -2.05
N GLU A 86 2.68 11.44 -1.69
CA GLU A 86 3.08 10.08 -1.40
C GLU A 86 2.95 9.19 -2.64
N HIS A 87 3.76 8.13 -2.68
CA HIS A 87 3.82 7.21 -3.81
C HIS A 87 3.77 5.78 -3.31
N ILE A 88 3.16 4.92 -4.11
CA ILE A 88 3.17 3.47 -3.92
C ILE A 88 3.99 2.81 -5.02
N LEU A 89 4.85 1.88 -4.63
CA LEU A 89 5.56 1.01 -5.55
C LEU A 89 4.76 -0.27 -5.74
N LEU A 90 4.29 -0.49 -6.96
CA LEU A 90 3.48 -1.64 -7.37
C LEU A 90 4.35 -2.70 -8.04
N ILE A 91 3.89 -3.95 -7.99
CA ILE A 91 4.29 -5.00 -8.93
C ILE A 91 3.08 -5.19 -9.84
N ASN A 92 3.24 -4.84 -11.11
CA ASN A 92 2.14 -4.89 -12.07
C ASN A 92 1.88 -6.31 -12.59
N GLU A 93 0.93 -6.45 -13.51
CA GLU A 93 0.51 -7.73 -14.07
C GLU A 93 1.64 -8.44 -14.84
N GLU A 94 2.62 -7.69 -15.35
CA GLU A 94 3.84 -8.22 -16.01
C GLU A 94 4.96 -8.55 -15.02
N LYS A 95 4.68 -8.47 -13.71
CA LYS A 95 5.66 -8.64 -12.63
C LYS A 95 6.82 -7.65 -12.67
N LYS A 96 6.56 -6.44 -13.17
CA LYS A 96 7.51 -5.32 -13.18
C LYS A 96 7.10 -4.26 -12.17
N PHE A 97 8.09 -3.49 -11.72
CA PHE A 97 7.83 -2.33 -10.88
C PHE A 97 7.07 -1.24 -11.63
N GLU A 98 6.12 -0.61 -10.95
CA GLU A 98 5.33 0.52 -11.43
C GLU A 98 5.19 1.51 -10.26
N LEU A 99 5.67 2.74 -10.43
CA LEU A 99 5.59 3.78 -9.39
C LEU A 99 4.45 4.73 -9.72
N VAL A 100 3.51 4.91 -8.79
CA VAL A 100 2.37 5.84 -8.98
C VAL A 100 2.13 6.66 -7.72
N PRO A 101 1.66 7.91 -7.85
CA PRO A 101 1.18 8.67 -6.71
C PRO A 101 -0.09 8.02 -6.17
N TYR A 102 -0.28 8.12 -4.85
CA TYR A 102 -1.48 7.64 -4.18
C TYR A 102 -1.85 8.55 -3.02
N ALA A 103 -3.12 8.53 -2.60
CA ALA A 103 -3.60 9.38 -1.53
C ALA A 103 -4.54 8.62 -0.59
N PRO A 104 -4.50 8.90 0.73
CA PRO A 104 -5.39 8.27 1.69
C PRO A 104 -6.84 8.61 1.41
N LEU A 105 -7.73 7.62 1.61
CA LEU A 105 -9.17 7.80 1.59
C LEU A 105 -9.70 7.98 3.02
N THR A 106 -10.66 8.88 3.17
CA THR A 106 -11.40 9.01 4.44
C THR A 106 -12.33 7.82 4.62
N THR A 107 -12.16 7.09 5.72
CA THR A 107 -13.00 5.93 6.08
C THR A 107 -13.89 6.26 7.27
N ALA A 108 -15.12 5.74 7.30
CA ALA A 108 -15.98 5.85 8.48
C ALA A 108 -15.50 4.94 9.63
N ASP A 109 -14.95 3.78 9.28
CA ASP A 109 -14.39 2.83 10.23
C ASP A 109 -12.87 3.01 10.29
N GLU A 110 -12.37 3.35 11.48
CA GLU A 110 -10.95 3.61 11.73
C GLU A 110 -10.07 2.37 11.57
N ARG A 111 -10.67 1.17 11.60
CA ARG A 111 -9.97 -0.11 11.39
C ARG A 111 -9.57 -0.31 9.93
N ILE A 112 -10.12 0.47 9.01
CA ILE A 112 -9.80 0.40 7.59
C ILE A 112 -8.65 1.36 7.28
N ALA A 113 -7.67 0.88 6.53
CA ALA A 113 -6.73 1.72 5.81
C ALA A 113 -7.00 1.55 4.30
N ALA A 114 -7.14 2.67 3.60
CA ALA A 114 -7.45 2.68 2.18
C ALA A 114 -6.78 3.87 1.51
N PHE A 115 -6.17 3.64 0.35
CA PHE A 115 -5.50 4.67 -0.45
C PHE A 115 -5.91 4.51 -1.90
N ALA A 116 -6.27 5.60 -2.56
CA ALA A 116 -6.62 5.61 -3.98
C ALA A 116 -5.44 6.03 -4.85
N PHE A 117 -5.38 5.46 -6.05
CA PHE A 117 -4.44 5.85 -7.10
C PHE A 117 -5.06 5.63 -8.47
N GLU A 118 -4.50 6.28 -9.48
CA GLU A 118 -4.93 6.13 -10.87
C GLU A 118 -3.80 5.50 -11.69
N ARG A 119 -4.16 4.52 -12.53
CA ARG A 119 -3.23 3.89 -13.47
C ARG A 119 -3.99 3.37 -14.68
N LYS A 120 -3.35 3.40 -15.86
CA LYS A 120 -3.93 2.90 -17.12
C LYS A 120 -5.33 3.47 -17.42
N GLY A 121 -5.61 4.70 -16.98
CA GLY A 121 -6.90 5.37 -17.15
C GLY A 121 -8.04 4.86 -16.24
N GLY A 122 -7.73 4.04 -15.23
CA GLY A 122 -8.69 3.53 -14.25
C GLY A 122 -8.35 3.95 -12.82
N VAL A 123 -9.36 3.86 -11.94
CA VAL A 123 -9.26 4.15 -10.52
C VAL A 123 -9.04 2.85 -9.74
N TYR A 124 -8.08 2.88 -8.83
CA TYR A 124 -7.70 1.77 -7.99
C TYR A 124 -7.69 2.20 -6.52
N ALA A 125 -7.86 1.22 -5.63
CA ALA A 125 -7.59 1.37 -4.22
C ALA A 125 -6.69 0.24 -3.74
N VAL A 126 -5.78 0.55 -2.82
CA VAL A 126 -5.11 -0.44 -1.97
C VAL A 126 -5.73 -0.38 -0.58
N ILE A 127 -6.14 -1.53 -0.04
CA ILE A 127 -6.92 -1.61 1.19
C ILE A 127 -6.47 -2.73 2.10
N TRP A 128 -6.59 -2.53 3.42
CA TRP A 128 -6.36 -3.54 4.45
C TRP A 128 -7.05 -3.17 5.76
N HIS A 129 -7.17 -4.16 6.65
CA HIS A 129 -7.66 -3.95 8.01
C HIS A 129 -6.46 -3.76 8.96
N LYS A 130 -6.41 -2.66 9.71
CA LYS A 130 -5.19 -2.22 10.42
C LYS A 130 -4.69 -3.18 11.51
N THR A 131 -5.57 -3.96 12.11
CA THR A 131 -5.27 -4.73 13.34
C THR A 131 -5.41 -6.24 13.20
N GLY A 132 -5.57 -6.75 11.97
CA GLY A 132 -5.85 -8.17 11.72
C GLY A 132 -6.79 -8.30 10.54
N GLU A 133 -7.66 -9.29 10.55
CA GLU A 133 -8.57 -9.57 9.43
C GLU A 133 -9.98 -9.00 9.69
N GLY A 134 -10.81 -8.95 8.65
CA GLY A 134 -12.20 -8.52 8.76
C GLY A 134 -12.89 -8.58 7.41
N GLU A 135 -14.23 -8.58 7.39
CA GLU A 135 -15.00 -8.49 6.15
C GLU A 135 -15.49 -7.05 5.99
N LEU A 136 -14.98 -6.36 4.96
CA LEU A 136 -15.35 -5.00 4.61
C LEU A 136 -16.69 -5.00 3.89
N CYS A 137 -17.63 -4.23 4.41
CA CYS A 137 -18.87 -3.86 3.74
C CYS A 137 -18.68 -2.52 3.02
N LEU A 138 -18.51 -2.57 1.70
CA LEU A 138 -18.29 -1.39 0.85
C LEU A 138 -19.54 -1.10 0.01
N PRO A 139 -20.24 0.04 0.22
CA PRO A 139 -21.43 0.39 -0.55
C PRO A 139 -21.04 0.91 -1.94
N LEU A 140 -20.62 0.00 -2.80
CA LEU A 140 -20.15 0.24 -4.15
C LEU A 140 -20.76 -0.81 -5.09
N ALA A 141 -21.02 -0.46 -6.34
CA ALA A 141 -21.52 -1.42 -7.32
C ALA A 141 -20.44 -2.48 -7.61
N ALA A 142 -20.85 -3.76 -7.66
CA ALA A 142 -19.96 -4.87 -7.97
C ALA A 142 -19.65 -5.00 -9.48
N GLU A 143 -20.31 -4.22 -10.33
CA GLU A 143 -20.19 -4.31 -11.78
C GLU A 143 -18.76 -3.96 -12.22
N ASN A 144 -18.10 -4.92 -12.87
CA ASN A 144 -16.70 -4.83 -13.30
C ASN A 144 -15.72 -4.53 -12.16
N LEU A 145 -16.07 -4.91 -10.92
CA LEU A 145 -15.18 -4.81 -9.78
C LEU A 145 -14.18 -5.97 -9.82
N CYS A 146 -12.90 -5.61 -9.85
CA CYS A 146 -11.77 -6.52 -9.77
C CYS A 146 -11.15 -6.39 -8.37
N TYR A 147 -10.94 -7.53 -7.72
CA TYR A 147 -10.46 -7.58 -6.34
C TYR A 147 -9.36 -8.61 -6.22
N GLU A 148 -8.13 -8.19 -5.91
CA GLU A 148 -6.95 -9.04 -6.06
C GLU A 148 -6.05 -8.98 -4.81
N SER A 149 -5.28 -10.04 -4.57
CA SER A 149 -4.22 -9.99 -3.56
C SER A 149 -2.99 -9.25 -4.08
N GLN A 150 -2.71 -9.37 -5.37
CA GLN A 150 -1.69 -8.63 -6.10
C GLN A 150 -2.21 -8.34 -7.51
N LEU A 151 -1.77 -7.24 -8.11
CA LEU A 151 -2.20 -6.89 -9.46
C LEU A 151 -1.86 -8.02 -10.45
N GLY A 152 -2.90 -8.55 -11.11
CA GLY A 152 -2.80 -9.62 -12.10
C GLY A 152 -2.57 -11.02 -11.52
N ASP A 153 -2.87 -11.26 -10.25
CA ASP A 153 -2.87 -12.62 -9.66
C ASP A 153 -4.25 -13.31 -9.70
N GLY A 154 -5.27 -12.60 -10.17
CA GLY A 154 -6.61 -13.12 -10.38
C GLY A 154 -7.58 -12.75 -9.27
N ASP A 155 -8.87 -12.72 -9.64
CA ASP A 155 -9.91 -12.20 -8.74
C ASP A 155 -10.15 -13.10 -7.52
N LEU A 156 -10.03 -12.49 -6.36
CA LEU A 156 -10.55 -12.99 -5.10
C LEU A 156 -12.07 -12.99 -5.11
N LYS A 157 -12.67 -13.80 -4.22
CA LYS A 157 -14.12 -13.94 -4.16
C LYS A 157 -14.75 -12.69 -3.58
N VAL A 158 -15.70 -12.15 -4.33
CA VAL A 158 -16.52 -11.02 -3.93
C VAL A 158 -17.96 -11.48 -3.71
N LYS A 159 -18.59 -11.04 -2.61
CA LYS A 159 -20.03 -11.27 -2.38
C LYS A 159 -20.77 -9.93 -2.41
N THR A 160 -22.04 -9.95 -2.77
CA THR A 160 -22.91 -8.77 -2.70
C THR A 160 -24.04 -9.06 -1.73
N VAL A 161 -24.23 -8.20 -0.73
CA VAL A 161 -25.29 -8.30 0.28
C VAL A 161 -25.85 -6.90 0.53
N ASP A 162 -27.17 -6.75 0.44
CA ASP A 162 -27.89 -5.50 0.72
C ASP A 162 -27.32 -4.26 0.01
N GLY A 163 -26.95 -4.42 -1.26
CA GLY A 163 -26.39 -3.33 -2.08
C GLY A 163 -24.95 -2.95 -1.74
N CYS A 164 -24.27 -3.73 -0.90
CA CYS A 164 -22.86 -3.57 -0.59
C CYS A 164 -22.05 -4.77 -1.08
N VAL A 165 -20.78 -4.52 -1.37
CA VAL A 165 -19.79 -5.51 -1.70
C VAL A 165 -19.06 -5.94 -0.42
N LEU A 166 -18.91 -7.25 -0.22
CA LEU A 166 -18.19 -7.83 0.90
C LEU A 166 -16.82 -8.33 0.45
N LEU A 167 -15.77 -7.79 1.07
CA LEU A 167 -14.37 -8.03 0.72
C LEU A 167 -13.59 -8.50 1.96
N ASP A 168 -12.84 -9.60 1.87
CA ASP A 168 -11.96 -10.02 2.97
C ASP A 168 -10.74 -9.11 3.07
N LEU A 169 -10.43 -8.60 4.25
CA LEU A 169 -9.24 -7.76 4.49
C LEU A 169 -8.13 -8.53 5.21
N ALA A 170 -7.96 -9.82 4.90
CA ALA A 170 -6.95 -10.64 5.57
C ALA A 170 -5.50 -10.18 5.28
N GLY A 171 -5.26 -9.55 4.12
CA GLY A 171 -3.98 -8.96 3.74
C GLY A 171 -4.13 -7.56 3.20
N ARG A 172 -3.03 -7.01 2.65
CA ARG A 172 -3.11 -5.90 1.70
C ARG A 172 -3.73 -6.37 0.39
N ARG A 173 -4.69 -5.61 -0.13
CA ARG A 173 -5.56 -6.00 -1.24
C ARG A 173 -5.71 -4.85 -2.22
N TYR A 174 -5.97 -5.19 -3.47
CA TYR A 174 -6.16 -4.23 -4.55
C TYR A 174 -7.60 -4.31 -5.06
N LEU A 175 -8.21 -3.15 -5.22
CA LEU A 175 -9.58 -2.99 -5.70
C LEU A 175 -9.53 -2.10 -6.94
N SER A 176 -10.20 -2.47 -8.01
CA SER A 176 -10.38 -1.62 -9.19
C SER A 176 -11.74 -1.87 -9.83
N GLY A 177 -12.19 -0.98 -10.70
CA GLY A 177 -13.43 -1.19 -11.43
C GLY A 177 -13.85 0.01 -12.26
N SER A 178 -15.12 0.00 -12.70
CA SER A 178 -15.70 1.05 -13.55
C SER A 178 -16.18 2.29 -12.77
N PHE A 179 -15.80 2.43 -11.49
CA PHE A 179 -16.17 3.55 -10.65
C PHE A 179 -15.21 4.74 -10.81
N THR A 180 -15.73 5.93 -10.56
CA THR A 180 -14.96 7.16 -10.46
C THR A 180 -14.28 7.28 -9.10
N LEU A 181 -13.28 8.17 -9.01
CA LEU A 181 -12.62 8.46 -7.74
C LEU A 181 -13.59 9.04 -6.68
N GLU A 182 -14.57 9.84 -7.10
CA GLU A 182 -15.56 10.40 -6.19
C GLU A 182 -16.54 9.34 -5.66
N GLU A 183 -16.99 8.41 -6.51
CA GLU A 183 -17.80 7.27 -6.05
C GLU A 183 -17.02 6.39 -5.06
N LEU A 184 -15.74 6.14 -5.33
CA LEU A 184 -14.87 5.40 -4.43
C LEU A 184 -14.73 6.12 -3.07
N LYS A 185 -14.46 7.42 -3.08
CA LYS A 185 -14.38 8.23 -1.84
C LYS A 185 -15.69 8.18 -1.05
N GLU A 186 -16.83 8.37 -1.71
CA GLU A 186 -18.14 8.32 -1.06
C GLU A 186 -18.48 6.93 -0.51
N ALA A 187 -18.02 5.86 -1.17
CA ALA A 187 -18.17 4.51 -0.66
C ALA A 187 -17.34 4.30 0.62
N PHE A 188 -16.07 4.72 0.64
CA PHE A 188 -15.22 4.56 1.83
C PHE A 188 -15.67 5.39 3.04
N LYS A 189 -16.26 6.58 2.82
CA LYS A 189 -16.91 7.36 3.87
C LYS A 189 -18.10 6.66 4.55
N LYS A 190 -18.61 5.57 3.97
CA LYS A 190 -19.73 4.78 4.49
C LYS A 190 -19.34 3.33 4.75
N ALA A 191 -18.08 2.98 4.49
CA ALA A 191 -17.60 1.61 4.61
C ALA A 191 -17.41 1.22 6.09
N SER A 192 -17.67 -0.05 6.38
CA SER A 192 -17.58 -0.59 7.73
C SER A 192 -17.06 -2.03 7.73
N ILE A 193 -16.46 -2.45 8.84
CA ILE A 193 -16.12 -3.86 9.05
C ILE A 193 -17.31 -4.56 9.72
N LYS A 194 -17.74 -5.70 9.14
CA LYS A 194 -18.75 -6.56 9.76
C LYS A 194 -18.16 -7.32 10.95
N GLU A 195 -18.94 -7.39 12.03
CA GLU A 195 -18.63 -8.20 13.23
C GLU A 195 -18.97 -9.68 13.03
#